data_AF-A0A171BIM2-F1
#
_entry.id   AF-A0A171BIM2-F1
#
_cell.length_a   1.000
_cell.length_b   1.000
_cell.length_c   1.000
_cell.angle_alpha   90.00
_cell.angle_beta   90.00
_cell.angle_gamma   90.00
#
_symmetry.space_group_name_H-M   'P 1'
#
loop_
_entity.id
_entity.type
_entity.pdbx_description
1 polymer ?
#
loop_
_entity_poly.entity_id
_entity_poly.type
_entity_poly.pdbx_seq_one_letter_code
_entity_poly.pdbx_strand_id
1 'polypeptide(L)'
;MKSLIENRFGLLVLVLVALLALYGTAAATRPDRTAAGGAAAAPEPRRVPISSVTTVCPAPADTRVGVVTPPDGGDAGPGTATITAEGTGGGDAGDAGDAGDTGDTGTAGTAGAAGDKVLDTLDTPGRLWQQEIPAGSGPVTVTATGSNAAGLESAQTRRETSGGQRGLAGVRCVEPAASTWLVGPGPAAADVRLYLSNPDPARAVVEVLVYSGEGPVAGGTGGTIVLEPGGSRTVDLKELAPSPLVMAVEVRTATGRVTAAARAIMNGGRGVDWLPAAAAPATRVVVPGVPGGGGKRELLVASPAEVDTLVEVKVLTPDGTYALKGRELVDVPAGSVVSVDLSTGIGGQPAALVLTSETPVVAGLAATGTGKKPDVAFTAGAAPIDLGSVVADNRTDGKRGSRLVLAAPEAEGKVSVQVLPRSGDAPEAFELGIAASRVKEVKLPEMDGSFAVVVLPLPGSGPVYGARVMDERIKDGLALTVQPLAAARMWALVPPITESVATVVP
;
A
#
# COMPACT_ATOMS: atom_id res chain seq x y z
N MET A 1 66.93 8.01 52.68
CA MET A 1 65.67 8.75 52.39
C MET A 1 65.67 10.21 52.86
N LYS A 2 66.35 10.61 53.95
CA LYS A 2 66.38 12.02 54.40
C LYS A 2 67.09 13.00 53.44
N SER A 3 68.18 12.60 52.78
CA SER A 3 68.89 13.46 51.82
C SER A 3 68.19 13.63 50.46
N LEU A 4 67.19 12.79 50.14
CA LEU A 4 66.43 12.87 48.89
C LEU A 4 65.24 13.85 48.98
N ILE A 5 64.90 14.30 50.20
CA ILE A 5 63.75 15.18 50.50
C ILE A 5 64.17 16.66 50.61
N GLU A 6 65.45 16.95 50.87
CA GLU A 6 65.97 18.34 50.96
C GLU A 6 66.37 18.96 49.61
N ASN A 7 66.52 18.15 48.56
CA ASN A 7 66.87 18.65 47.24
C ASN A 7 65.61 18.84 46.38
N ARG A 8 65.08 20.07 46.32
CA ARG A 8 63.85 20.41 45.58
C ARG A 8 63.88 19.97 44.11
N PHE A 9 65.08 19.84 43.53
CA PHE A 9 65.29 19.33 42.17
C PHE A 9 65.23 17.80 42.06
N GLY A 10 65.56 17.07 43.14
CA GLY A 10 65.52 15.60 43.15
C GLY A 10 64.10 15.04 43.01
N LEU A 11 63.12 15.71 43.62
CA LEU A 11 61.71 15.35 43.49
C LEU A 11 61.18 15.60 42.07
N LEU A 12 61.58 16.72 41.45
CA LEU A 12 61.23 17.06 40.07
C LEU A 12 61.77 16.03 39.08
N VAL A 13 63.02 15.59 39.24
CA VAL A 13 63.62 14.54 38.40
C VAL A 13 62.85 13.23 38.54
N LEU A 14 62.46 12.85 39.76
CA LEU A 14 61.68 11.64 40.00
C LEU A 14 60.29 11.67 39.36
N VAL A 15 59.60 12.82 39.44
CA VAL A 15 58.30 13.02 38.77
C VAL A 15 58.47 12.97 37.25
N LEU A 16 59.53 13.55 36.71
CA LEU A 16 59.79 13.56 35.27
C LEU A 16 60.11 12.16 34.74
N VAL A 17 60.87 11.37 35.51
CA VAL A 17 61.12 9.94 35.21
C VAL A 17 59.82 9.13 35.31
N ALA A 18 58.99 9.36 36.33
CA ALA A 18 57.71 8.67 36.47
C ALA A 18 56.74 9.01 35.33
N LEU A 19 56.68 10.27 34.90
CA LEU A 19 55.88 10.71 33.75
C LEU A 19 56.42 10.12 32.46
N LEU A 20 57.73 10.13 32.22
CA LEU A 20 58.33 9.50 31.04
C LEU A 20 58.09 8.00 31.02
N ALA A 21 58.12 7.33 32.17
CA ALA A 21 57.78 5.92 32.28
C ALA A 21 56.28 5.70 31.97
N LEU A 22 55.38 6.50 32.53
CA LEU A 22 53.94 6.41 32.27
C LEU A 22 53.60 6.68 30.81
N TYR A 23 54.11 7.76 30.23
CA TYR A 23 53.89 8.11 28.82
C TYR A 23 54.60 7.15 27.87
N GLY A 24 55.77 6.62 28.27
CA GLY A 24 56.48 5.58 27.55
C GLY A 24 55.72 4.27 27.52
N THR A 25 55.19 3.83 28.67
CA THR A 25 54.29 2.66 28.74
C THR A 25 53.01 2.91 27.95
N ALA A 26 52.39 4.08 28.08
CA ALA A 26 51.20 4.44 27.31
C ALA A 26 51.49 4.66 25.81
N ALA A 27 52.75 4.76 25.38
CA ALA A 27 53.16 4.77 23.98
C ALA A 27 53.44 3.35 23.47
N ALA A 28 54.07 2.50 24.28
CA ALA A 28 54.41 1.12 23.97
C ALA A 28 53.22 0.16 24.07
N THR A 29 52.24 0.45 24.94
CA THR A 29 50.99 -0.31 25.08
C THR A 29 49.84 0.36 24.36
N ARG A 30 50.10 1.34 23.47
CA ARG A 30 49.07 1.72 22.50
C ARG A 30 48.79 0.43 21.73
N PRO A 31 47.53 -0.03 21.67
CA PRO A 31 47.20 -1.08 20.72
C PRO A 31 47.74 -0.59 19.39
N ASP A 32 48.57 -1.42 18.76
CA ASP A 32 49.02 -1.12 17.42
C ASP A 32 47.77 -0.69 16.65
N ARG A 33 47.80 0.50 16.07
CA ARG A 33 46.95 0.76 14.91
C ARG A 33 47.52 -0.07 13.76
N THR A 34 47.61 -1.39 13.94
CA THR A 34 47.66 -2.37 12.87
C THR A 34 46.43 -2.07 12.05
N ALA A 35 46.67 -1.37 10.94
CA ALA A 35 45.72 -1.12 9.90
C ALA A 35 44.39 -0.53 10.40
N ALA A 36 44.35 0.80 10.53
CA ALA A 36 43.34 1.51 9.74
C ALA A 36 43.63 1.14 8.27
N GLY A 37 43.16 -0.04 7.86
CA GLY A 37 43.40 -0.64 6.56
C GLY A 37 42.67 0.16 5.51
N GLY A 38 43.30 1.24 5.04
CA GLY A 38 42.66 2.23 4.18
C GLY A 38 41.46 2.90 4.85
N ALA A 39 40.97 3.98 4.28
CA ALA A 39 39.53 4.08 4.22
C ALA A 39 39.10 2.87 3.37
N ALA A 40 38.75 1.74 3.99
CA ALA A 40 37.93 0.76 3.31
C ALA A 40 36.78 1.58 2.72
N ALA A 41 36.64 1.53 1.39
CA ALA A 41 35.59 2.27 0.70
C ALA A 41 34.30 2.12 1.50
N ALA A 42 33.65 3.24 1.84
CA ALA A 42 32.41 3.21 2.60
C ALA A 42 31.51 2.13 1.96
N PRO A 43 31.02 1.14 2.73
CA PRO A 43 30.35 0.01 2.11
C PRO A 43 29.23 0.55 1.22
N GLU A 44 29.20 0.13 -0.04
CA GLU A 44 28.19 0.64 -0.94
C GLU A 44 26.81 0.13 -0.50
N PRO A 45 25.76 0.96 -0.62
CA PRO A 45 24.40 0.50 -0.39
C PRO A 45 24.11 -0.75 -1.20
N ARG A 46 23.69 -1.82 -0.53
CA ARG A 46 23.44 -3.11 -1.18
C ARG A 46 21.95 -3.29 -1.42
N ARG A 47 21.59 -3.68 -2.64
CA ARG A 47 20.23 -4.16 -2.94
C ARG A 47 20.06 -5.57 -2.38
N VAL A 48 19.08 -5.76 -1.51
CA VAL A 48 18.75 -7.05 -0.92
C VAL A 48 17.31 -7.40 -1.32
N PRO A 49 17.04 -8.62 -1.83
CA PRO A 49 15.68 -9.02 -2.16
C PRO A 49 14.82 -9.05 -0.91
N ILE A 50 13.54 -8.77 -1.08
CA ILE A 50 12.59 -8.92 0.02
C ILE A 50 12.42 -10.40 0.33
N SER A 51 12.68 -10.78 1.58
CA SER A 51 12.68 -12.18 2.03
C SER A 51 11.40 -12.59 2.75
N SER A 52 10.52 -11.65 3.10
CA SER A 52 9.21 -11.94 3.68
C SER A 52 8.21 -10.81 3.39
N VAL A 53 6.97 -11.19 3.05
CA VAL A 53 5.84 -10.28 2.83
C VAL A 53 4.58 -10.92 3.40
N THR A 54 3.72 -10.11 4.01
CA THR A 54 2.38 -10.52 4.44
C THR A 54 1.36 -9.52 3.90
N THR A 55 0.31 -10.03 3.25
CA THR A 55 -0.83 -9.24 2.75
C THR A 55 -2.15 -9.85 3.20
N VAL A 56 -3.18 -9.03 3.40
CA VAL A 56 -4.52 -9.50 3.80
C VAL A 56 -5.58 -9.03 2.82
N CYS A 57 -6.38 -9.97 2.33
CA CYS A 57 -7.60 -9.73 1.58
C CYS A 57 -8.75 -9.57 2.59
N PRO A 58 -9.37 -8.39 2.70
CA PRO A 58 -10.19 -7.99 3.85
C PRO A 58 -11.51 -8.76 4.03
N ALA A 59 -12.25 -9.01 2.95
CA ALA A 59 -13.53 -9.71 3.01
C ALA A 59 -13.69 -10.57 1.75
N PRO A 60 -13.00 -11.72 1.69
CA PRO A 60 -12.87 -12.46 0.46
C PRO A 60 -14.02 -13.46 0.23
N ALA A 61 -14.93 -13.67 1.18
CA ALA A 61 -16.09 -14.56 1.01
C ALA A 61 -16.88 -14.23 -0.27
N ASP A 62 -17.15 -15.26 -1.09
CA ASP A 62 -17.80 -15.14 -2.40
C ASP A 62 -17.09 -14.18 -3.35
N THR A 63 -15.77 -14.03 -3.18
CA THR A 63 -14.89 -13.30 -4.07
C THR A 63 -13.79 -14.20 -4.58
N ARG A 64 -13.22 -13.81 -5.70
CA ARG A 64 -12.06 -14.49 -6.26
C ARG A 64 -10.79 -13.84 -5.76
N VAL A 65 -9.91 -14.63 -5.14
CA VAL A 65 -8.58 -14.20 -4.75
C VAL A 65 -7.58 -14.71 -5.79
N GLY A 66 -6.72 -13.81 -6.27
CA GLY A 66 -5.55 -14.13 -7.07
C GLY A 66 -4.29 -13.87 -6.26
N VAL A 67 -3.30 -14.76 -6.37
CA VAL A 67 -1.99 -14.62 -5.74
C VAL A 67 -0.92 -14.95 -6.77
N VAL A 68 0.11 -14.11 -6.89
CA VAL A 68 1.22 -14.32 -7.81
C VAL A 68 2.50 -13.79 -7.20
N THR A 69 3.59 -14.53 -7.40
CA THR A 69 4.94 -14.01 -7.24
C THR A 69 5.58 -13.95 -8.62
N PRO A 70 6.19 -12.83 -9.04
CA PRO A 70 6.94 -12.77 -10.29
C PRO A 70 8.18 -13.71 -10.25
N PRO A 71 8.63 -14.24 -11.40
CA PRO A 71 9.76 -15.18 -11.45
C PRO A 71 11.11 -14.54 -11.09
N ASP A 72 11.30 -13.25 -11.36
CA ASP A 72 12.59 -12.54 -11.21
C ASP A 72 12.71 -11.80 -9.85
N GLY A 73 12.18 -12.39 -8.78
CA GLY A 73 12.22 -11.84 -7.41
C GLY A 73 13.62 -11.69 -6.79
N GLY A 74 14.65 -12.23 -7.42
CA GLY A 74 16.02 -12.27 -6.92
C GLY A 74 16.33 -13.51 -6.05
N ASP A 75 17.61 -13.69 -5.75
CA ASP A 75 18.14 -14.87 -5.05
C ASP A 75 17.93 -14.78 -3.52
N ALA A 76 16.68 -14.87 -3.07
CA ALA A 76 16.32 -14.90 -1.64
C ALA A 76 16.36 -16.31 -1.00
N GLY A 77 16.86 -17.31 -1.72
CA GLY A 77 16.81 -18.72 -1.30
C GLY A 77 15.44 -19.37 -1.56
N PRO A 78 15.24 -20.64 -1.15
CA PRO A 78 13.97 -21.33 -1.34
C PRO A 78 12.86 -20.57 -0.63
N GLY A 79 11.76 -20.34 -1.34
CA GLY A 79 10.62 -19.59 -0.85
C GLY A 79 9.32 -20.38 -0.88
N THR A 80 8.35 -19.90 -0.13
CA THR A 80 6.97 -20.38 -0.15
C THR A 80 6.02 -19.21 0.02
N ALA A 81 4.82 -19.29 -0.55
CA ALA A 81 3.70 -18.41 -0.22
C ALA A 81 2.53 -19.26 0.28
N THR A 82 2.17 -19.09 1.55
CA THR A 82 1.05 -19.79 2.18
C THR A 82 -0.17 -18.89 2.20
N ILE A 83 -1.30 -19.43 1.75
CA ILE A 83 -2.58 -18.73 1.65
C ILE A 83 -3.51 -19.32 2.70
N THR A 84 -3.95 -18.51 3.65
CA THR A 84 -4.72 -18.95 4.81
C THR A 84 -5.99 -18.13 4.92
N ALA A 85 -7.14 -18.79 5.04
CA ALA A 85 -8.41 -18.14 5.37
C ALA A 85 -8.64 -18.21 6.89
N GLU A 86 -8.99 -17.07 7.48
CA GLU A 86 -9.43 -17.00 8.87
C GLU A 86 -10.76 -17.76 9.02
N GLY A 87 -10.81 -18.69 9.98
CA GLY A 87 -12.04 -19.38 10.32
C GLY A 87 -13.01 -18.45 11.06
N THR A 88 -14.31 -18.55 10.79
CA THR A 88 -15.32 -17.79 11.54
C THR A 88 -15.54 -18.37 12.93
N GLY A 89 -14.53 -18.26 13.80
CA GLY A 89 -14.71 -18.36 15.25
C GLY A 89 -15.35 -17.06 15.73
N GLY A 90 -16.55 -17.11 16.30
CA GLY A 90 -17.34 -15.94 16.69
C GLY A 90 -16.60 -15.00 17.65
N GLY A 91 -15.90 -14.01 17.09
CA GLY A 91 -15.21 -12.94 17.80
C GLY A 91 -16.06 -11.68 17.84
N ASP A 92 -17.32 -11.78 18.24
CA ASP A 92 -18.05 -10.63 18.74
C ASP A 92 -17.64 -10.49 20.22
N ALA A 93 -16.52 -9.81 20.45
CA ALA A 93 -16.03 -9.50 21.79
C ALA A 93 -16.93 -8.42 22.40
N GLY A 94 -18.09 -8.86 22.89
CA GLY A 94 -18.87 -8.12 23.87
C GLY A 94 -18.10 -8.03 25.18
N ASP A 95 -18.01 -6.81 25.68
CA ASP A 95 -17.49 -6.43 26.99
C ASP A 95 -18.06 -7.28 28.14
N ALA A 96 -17.19 -7.93 28.92
CA ALA A 96 -17.29 -8.08 30.39
C ALA A 96 -16.22 -9.04 30.98
N GLY A 97 -15.54 -8.59 32.05
CA GLY A 97 -15.32 -9.42 33.24
C GLY A 97 -13.88 -9.87 33.57
N ASP A 98 -13.31 -9.20 34.57
CA ASP A 98 -12.14 -9.58 35.37
C ASP A 98 -12.18 -11.03 35.91
N ALA A 99 -11.07 -11.78 35.77
CA ALA A 99 -10.60 -12.79 36.73
C ALA A 99 -9.23 -13.40 36.34
N GLY A 100 -8.27 -13.31 37.27
CA GLY A 100 -7.50 -14.48 37.72
C GLY A 100 -6.16 -14.82 37.02
N ASP A 101 -5.09 -14.45 37.70
CA ASP A 101 -3.70 -14.94 37.56
C ASP A 101 -3.57 -16.47 37.64
N THR A 102 -2.79 -17.06 36.71
CA THR A 102 -1.74 -18.06 37.01
C THR A 102 -0.81 -18.20 35.81
N GLY A 103 0.50 -18.08 36.05
CA GLY A 103 1.55 -18.19 35.04
C GLY A 103 1.82 -19.61 34.55
N ASP A 104 2.27 -19.69 33.29
CA ASP A 104 3.16 -20.74 32.81
C ASP A 104 4.05 -20.18 31.67
N THR A 105 5.35 -20.37 31.80
CA THR A 105 6.36 -19.97 30.81
C THR A 105 6.60 -21.13 29.86
N GLY A 106 5.99 -21.08 28.68
CA GLY A 106 6.12 -22.06 27.60
C GLY A 106 6.55 -21.42 26.28
N THR A 107 7.58 -22.00 25.68
CA THR A 107 8.29 -21.66 24.44
C THR A 107 7.41 -21.24 23.26
N ALA A 108 7.81 -20.16 22.58
CA ALA A 108 7.19 -19.63 21.37
C ALA A 108 7.22 -20.65 20.21
N GLY A 109 6.09 -21.30 19.98
CA GLY A 109 5.74 -21.98 18.73
C GLY A 109 4.67 -21.17 18.01
N THR A 110 4.78 -21.08 16.68
CA THR A 110 3.80 -20.47 15.78
C THR A 110 2.45 -21.18 15.91
N ALA A 111 1.60 -20.67 16.80
CA ALA A 111 0.21 -21.07 16.89
C ALA A 111 -0.57 -20.28 15.83
N GLY A 112 -0.97 -20.96 14.75
CA GLY A 112 -2.15 -20.52 14.01
C GLY A 112 -3.33 -20.50 14.98
N ALA A 113 -4.15 -19.45 14.93
CA ALA A 113 -5.35 -19.39 15.75
C ALA A 113 -6.21 -20.62 15.45
N ALA A 114 -6.73 -21.28 16.49
CA ALA A 114 -7.55 -22.48 16.34
C ALA A 114 -8.81 -22.14 15.51
N GLY A 115 -8.78 -22.44 14.21
CA GLY A 115 -9.87 -22.10 13.27
C GLY A 115 -9.39 -21.81 11.84
N ASP A 116 -8.12 -21.41 11.66
CA ASP A 116 -7.59 -21.04 10.35
C ASP A 116 -7.43 -22.23 9.40
N LYS A 117 -7.78 -22.00 8.12
CA LYS A 117 -7.68 -23.01 7.06
C LYS A 117 -6.65 -22.59 6.01
N VAL A 118 -5.61 -23.40 5.84
CA VAL A 118 -4.71 -23.27 4.69
C VAL A 118 -5.47 -23.65 3.42
N LEU A 119 -5.54 -22.72 2.48
CA LEU A 119 -6.18 -22.88 1.18
C LEU A 119 -5.21 -23.49 0.17
N ASP A 120 -3.97 -22.99 0.12
CA ASP A 120 -2.91 -23.49 -0.74
C ASP A 120 -1.53 -23.06 -0.24
N THR A 121 -0.47 -23.66 -0.80
CA THR A 121 0.92 -23.25 -0.62
C THR A 121 1.64 -23.27 -1.97
N LEU A 122 2.15 -22.12 -2.37
CA LEU A 122 2.89 -21.95 -3.62
C LEU A 122 4.38 -22.06 -3.33
N ASP A 123 5.07 -22.95 -4.02
CA ASP A 123 6.52 -23.19 -3.91
C ASP A 123 7.30 -22.67 -5.12
N THR A 124 6.59 -22.34 -6.20
CA THR A 124 7.18 -21.95 -7.48
C THR A 124 6.66 -20.56 -7.92
N PRO A 125 7.54 -19.55 -8.04
CA PRO A 125 7.19 -18.26 -8.62
C PRO A 125 6.77 -18.35 -10.10
N GLY A 126 6.23 -17.25 -10.63
CA GLY A 126 5.89 -17.08 -12.05
C GLY A 126 4.52 -17.58 -12.48
N ARG A 127 3.71 -18.10 -11.55
CA ARG A 127 2.36 -18.61 -11.86
C ARG A 127 1.30 -17.91 -11.02
N LEU A 128 0.20 -17.54 -11.68
CA LEU A 128 -0.97 -17.03 -10.99
C LEU A 128 -1.74 -18.19 -10.33
N TRP A 129 -1.80 -18.17 -9.01
CA TRP A 129 -2.79 -18.92 -8.26
C TRP A 129 -4.10 -18.15 -8.21
N GLN A 130 -5.23 -18.87 -8.28
CA GLN A 130 -6.53 -18.25 -8.19
C GLN A 130 -7.59 -19.22 -7.67
N GLN A 131 -8.41 -18.75 -6.73
CA GLN A 131 -9.53 -19.50 -6.20
C GLN A 131 -10.70 -18.59 -5.82
N GLU A 132 -11.91 -19.11 -5.95
CA GLU A 132 -13.11 -18.52 -5.34
C GLU A 132 -13.21 -18.94 -3.88
N ILE A 133 -13.24 -17.97 -2.98
CA ILE A 133 -13.17 -18.21 -1.55
C ILE A 133 -14.57 -18.56 -1.03
N PRO A 134 -14.71 -19.64 -0.24
CA PRO A 134 -16.01 -20.08 0.25
C PRO A 134 -16.77 -18.99 1.01
N ALA A 135 -18.09 -18.97 0.88
CA ALA A 135 -18.98 -18.19 1.72
C ALA A 135 -18.67 -18.38 3.21
N GLY A 136 -18.81 -17.31 4.00
CA GLY A 136 -18.57 -17.35 5.45
C GLY A 136 -17.10 -17.51 5.85
N SER A 137 -16.15 -17.38 4.92
CA SER A 137 -14.71 -17.27 5.25
C SER A 137 -14.40 -15.87 5.77
N GLY A 138 -13.53 -15.77 6.77
CA GLY A 138 -12.97 -14.49 7.21
C GLY A 138 -11.93 -13.93 6.23
N PRO A 139 -11.17 -12.91 6.64
CA PRO A 139 -10.02 -12.41 5.89
C PRO A 139 -9.08 -13.53 5.40
N VAL A 140 -8.46 -13.33 4.24
CA VAL A 140 -7.43 -14.25 3.72
C VAL A 140 -6.07 -13.59 3.85
N THR A 141 -5.18 -14.23 4.59
CA THR A 141 -3.80 -13.82 4.77
C THR A 141 -2.90 -14.60 3.82
N VAL A 142 -2.07 -13.89 3.07
CA VAL A 142 -1.01 -14.46 2.24
C VAL A 142 0.32 -14.09 2.87
N THR A 143 1.06 -15.10 3.33
CA THR A 143 2.40 -14.93 3.89
C THR A 143 3.40 -15.61 2.99
N ALA A 144 4.34 -14.84 2.45
CA ALA A 144 5.39 -15.34 1.60
C ALA A 144 6.78 -15.14 2.21
N THR A 145 7.68 -16.07 1.91
CA THR A 145 9.07 -16.08 2.35
C THR A 145 10.00 -16.45 1.19
N GLY A 146 11.29 -16.14 1.31
CA GLY A 146 12.32 -16.49 0.32
C GLY A 146 12.00 -15.97 -1.08
N SER A 147 12.24 -16.78 -2.11
CA SER A 147 11.95 -16.44 -3.52
C SER A 147 10.50 -16.04 -3.81
N ASN A 148 9.55 -16.42 -2.95
CA ASN A 148 8.13 -16.14 -3.14
C ASN A 148 7.68 -14.79 -2.56
N ALA A 149 8.54 -14.13 -1.76
CA ALA A 149 8.22 -12.86 -1.12
C ALA A 149 8.42 -11.66 -2.03
N ALA A 150 9.51 -11.63 -2.80
CA ALA A 150 9.85 -10.51 -3.66
C ALA A 150 8.79 -10.30 -4.75
N GLY A 151 8.17 -9.12 -4.75
CA GLY A 151 7.12 -8.76 -5.69
C GLY A 151 5.81 -9.53 -5.53
N LEU A 152 5.60 -10.22 -4.41
CA LEU A 152 4.32 -10.87 -4.09
C LEU A 152 3.18 -9.88 -4.33
N GLU A 153 2.17 -10.34 -5.06
CA GLU A 153 0.92 -9.64 -5.21
C GLU A 153 -0.22 -10.58 -4.88
N SER A 154 -1.19 -10.05 -4.13
CA SER A 154 -2.51 -10.64 -4.08
C SER A 154 -3.61 -9.58 -4.24
N ALA A 155 -4.71 -9.98 -4.85
CA ALA A 155 -5.88 -9.14 -5.07
C ALA A 155 -7.15 -9.97 -4.99
N GLN A 156 -8.26 -9.33 -4.62
CA GLN A 156 -9.59 -9.93 -4.68
C GLN A 156 -10.49 -9.19 -5.66
N THR A 157 -11.27 -9.94 -6.45
CA THR A 157 -12.28 -9.40 -7.34
C THR A 157 -13.63 -10.07 -7.10
N ARG A 158 -14.70 -9.27 -7.12
CA ARG A 158 -16.07 -9.75 -6.99
C ARG A 158 -16.91 -9.20 -8.13
N ARG A 159 -17.74 -10.06 -8.72
CA ARG A 159 -18.65 -9.70 -9.79
C ARG A 159 -20.06 -10.12 -9.42
N GLU A 160 -20.98 -9.17 -9.39
CA GLU A 160 -22.39 -9.41 -9.10
C GLU A 160 -23.26 -8.73 -10.16
N THR A 161 -24.26 -9.45 -10.69
CA THR A 161 -25.12 -8.95 -11.78
C THR A 161 -26.50 -8.54 -11.30
N SER A 162 -26.82 -8.69 -10.02
CA SER A 162 -28.11 -8.37 -9.44
C SER A 162 -28.05 -7.84 -7.99
N GLY A 163 -29.16 -7.33 -7.45
CA GLY A 163 -29.22 -6.83 -6.07
C GLY A 163 -28.53 -5.48 -5.84
N GLY A 164 -28.40 -5.09 -4.56
CA GLY A 164 -27.82 -3.80 -4.16
C GLY A 164 -26.31 -3.70 -4.36
N GLN A 165 -25.61 -4.84 -4.40
CA GLN A 165 -24.16 -4.94 -4.62
C GLN A 165 -23.82 -5.23 -6.09
N ARG A 166 -24.72 -4.92 -7.01
CA ARG A 166 -24.56 -5.18 -8.44
C ARG A 166 -23.44 -4.32 -9.03
N GLY A 167 -22.34 -4.95 -9.40
CA GLY A 167 -21.17 -4.28 -9.95
C GLY A 167 -19.96 -5.20 -10.08
N LEU A 168 -18.84 -4.60 -10.43
CA LEU A 168 -17.52 -5.20 -10.37
C LEU A 168 -16.72 -4.46 -9.29
N ALA A 169 -16.32 -5.18 -8.24
CA ALA A 169 -15.51 -4.63 -7.15
C ALA A 169 -14.16 -5.31 -7.11
N GLY A 170 -13.09 -4.54 -6.91
CA GLY A 170 -11.73 -5.06 -6.89
C GLY A 170 -10.83 -4.32 -5.91
N VAL A 171 -9.95 -5.04 -5.22
CA VAL A 171 -8.95 -4.42 -4.34
C VAL A 171 -7.68 -5.26 -4.29
N ARG A 172 -6.55 -4.58 -4.13
CA ARG A 172 -5.30 -5.25 -3.72
C ARG A 172 -5.45 -5.69 -2.29
N CYS A 173 -5.02 -6.90 -1.99
CA CYS A 173 -4.81 -7.29 -0.62
C CYS A 173 -3.65 -6.45 -0.07
N VAL A 174 -3.83 -5.93 1.14
CA VAL A 174 -3.01 -4.84 1.68
C VAL A 174 -1.96 -5.36 2.63
N GLU A 175 -0.77 -4.76 2.61
CA GLU A 175 0.24 -4.99 3.65
C GLU A 175 -0.15 -4.26 4.94
N PRO A 176 0.16 -4.81 6.13
CA PRO A 176 -0.03 -4.10 7.39
C PRO A 176 0.79 -2.82 7.45
N ALA A 177 0.14 -1.70 7.77
CA ALA A 177 0.75 -0.39 7.86
C ALA A 177 0.42 0.28 9.21
N ALA A 178 1.23 1.28 9.57
CA ALA A 178 1.00 2.09 10.76
C ALA A 178 0.01 3.24 10.53
N SER A 179 -0.16 3.68 9.29
CA SER A 179 -1.15 4.66 8.86
C SER A 179 -1.61 4.31 7.44
N THR A 180 -2.93 4.35 7.21
CA THR A 180 -3.57 4.11 5.93
C THR A 180 -4.62 5.18 5.69
N TRP A 181 -4.60 5.78 4.49
CA TRP A 181 -5.60 6.76 4.07
C TRP A 181 -6.55 6.15 3.04
N LEU A 182 -7.84 6.41 3.21
CA LEU A 182 -8.90 5.99 2.29
C LEU A 182 -9.77 7.20 1.95
N VAL A 183 -10.06 7.44 0.67
CA VAL A 183 -10.86 8.59 0.23
C VAL A 183 -12.03 8.09 -0.61
N GLY A 184 -13.24 8.55 -0.31
CA GLY A 184 -14.44 8.02 -0.96
C GLY A 184 -15.76 8.69 -0.53
N PRO A 185 -16.90 8.05 -0.84
CA PRO A 185 -18.21 8.52 -0.40
C PRO A 185 -18.33 8.38 1.11
N GLY A 186 -19.07 9.28 1.75
CA GLY A 186 -19.43 9.14 3.16
C GLY A 186 -20.72 8.34 3.36
N PRO A 187 -21.08 8.03 4.63
CA PRO A 187 -22.22 7.18 4.96
C PRO A 187 -23.60 7.72 4.53
N ALA A 188 -23.72 9.01 4.22
CA ALA A 188 -24.94 9.56 3.64
C ALA A 188 -25.12 9.17 2.16
N ALA A 189 -24.05 8.84 1.45
CA ALA A 189 -24.05 8.49 0.03
C ALA A 189 -23.95 6.97 -0.25
N ALA A 190 -23.42 6.20 0.69
CA ALA A 190 -23.16 4.77 0.56
C ALA A 190 -23.18 4.04 1.93
N ASP A 191 -23.39 2.73 1.93
CA ASP A 191 -23.02 1.86 3.06
C ASP A 191 -21.51 1.59 2.98
N VAL A 192 -20.75 2.12 3.93
CA VAL A 192 -19.29 2.04 3.94
C VAL A 192 -18.81 1.24 5.14
N ARG A 193 -18.18 0.09 4.85
CA ARG A 193 -17.64 -0.84 5.85
C ARG A 193 -16.12 -0.77 5.82
N LEU A 194 -15.52 -0.43 6.96
CA LEU A 194 -14.08 -0.47 7.16
C LEU A 194 -13.68 -1.84 7.73
N TYR A 195 -12.77 -2.51 7.05
CA TYR A 195 -12.22 -3.81 7.43
C TYR A 195 -10.82 -3.61 7.99
N LEU A 196 -10.61 -4.07 9.21
CA LEU A 196 -9.33 -4.05 9.90
C LEU A 196 -8.88 -5.48 10.20
N SER A 197 -7.61 -5.79 9.98
CA SER A 197 -7.03 -7.07 10.40
C SER A 197 -5.61 -6.88 10.91
N ASN A 198 -5.27 -7.65 11.95
CA ASN A 198 -3.94 -7.71 12.51
C ASN A 198 -3.32 -9.09 12.23
N PRO A 199 -2.59 -9.27 11.11
CA PRO A 199 -1.93 -10.54 10.83
C PRO A 199 -0.61 -10.71 11.61
N ASP A 200 -0.17 -9.68 12.34
CA ASP A 200 1.07 -9.73 13.10
C ASP A 200 0.87 -10.53 14.41
N PRO A 201 1.93 -11.17 14.96
CA PRO A 201 1.85 -11.98 16.19
C PRO A 201 1.73 -11.14 17.47
N ALA A 202 1.71 -9.81 17.35
CA ALA A 202 1.61 -8.87 18.47
C ALA A 202 0.32 -8.05 18.35
N ARG A 203 -0.23 -7.64 19.48
CA ARG A 203 -1.45 -6.81 19.51
C ARG A 203 -1.25 -5.46 18.81
N ALA A 204 -2.31 -4.95 18.18
CA ALA A 204 -2.34 -3.64 17.56
C ALA A 204 -3.41 -2.75 18.19
N VAL A 205 -3.13 -1.44 18.22
CA VAL A 205 -3.96 -0.43 18.88
C VAL A 205 -4.25 0.66 17.85
N VAL A 206 -5.49 0.72 17.38
CA VAL A 206 -5.90 1.46 16.18
C VAL A 206 -6.80 2.64 16.55
N GLU A 207 -6.61 3.75 15.86
CA GLU A 207 -7.47 4.93 15.88
C GLU A 207 -7.96 5.22 14.46
N VAL A 208 -9.24 5.58 14.34
CA VAL A 208 -9.90 5.91 13.07
C VAL A 208 -10.33 7.36 13.11
N LEU A 209 -9.73 8.19 12.25
CA LEU A 209 -10.05 9.60 12.09
C LEU A 209 -10.85 9.79 10.80
N VAL A 210 -11.97 10.50 10.88
CA VAL A 210 -12.84 10.77 9.74
C VAL A 210 -12.88 12.27 9.47
N TYR A 211 -12.52 12.64 8.24
CA TYR A 211 -12.62 13.98 7.69
C TYR A 211 -13.84 14.06 6.78
N SER A 212 -14.65 15.08 6.93
CA SER A 212 -15.87 15.31 6.15
C SER A 212 -15.79 16.61 5.35
N GLY A 213 -16.82 16.90 4.55
CA GLY A 213 -16.93 18.20 3.88
C GLY A 213 -17.16 19.39 4.82
N GLU A 214 -17.50 19.14 6.09
CA GLU A 214 -17.72 20.17 7.11
C GLU A 214 -16.55 20.24 8.12
N GLY A 215 -15.45 19.54 7.84
CA GLY A 215 -14.29 19.43 8.73
C GLY A 215 -14.15 18.05 9.38
N PRO A 216 -13.25 17.92 10.36
CA PRO A 216 -13.04 16.67 11.07
C PRO A 216 -14.31 16.32 11.87
N VAL A 217 -14.73 15.06 11.78
CA VAL A 217 -15.92 14.60 12.50
C VAL A 217 -15.52 14.35 13.95
N ALA A 218 -15.98 15.24 14.84
CA ALA A 218 -15.79 15.11 16.27
C ALA A 218 -16.89 14.24 16.89
N GLY A 219 -16.53 13.02 17.32
CA GLY A 219 -17.15 12.38 18.48
C GLY A 219 -18.15 11.25 18.22
N GLY A 220 -18.14 10.31 19.17
CA GLY A 220 -19.04 9.15 19.30
C GLY A 220 -18.25 7.89 19.63
N THR A 221 -17.56 7.86 20.78
CA THR A 221 -16.47 6.91 21.08
C THR A 221 -15.44 6.84 19.94
N GLY A 222 -14.48 7.77 19.94
CA GLY A 222 -13.15 7.54 19.33
C GLY A 222 -12.40 6.47 20.12
N GLY A 223 -13.05 5.33 20.32
CA GLY A 223 -12.54 4.20 21.06
C GLY A 223 -11.40 3.64 20.27
N THR A 224 -10.23 3.64 20.89
CA THR A 224 -9.11 2.87 20.42
C THR A 224 -9.57 1.44 20.16
N ILE A 225 -9.45 0.96 18.93
CA ILE A 225 -9.77 -0.41 18.55
C ILE A 225 -8.54 -1.25 18.85
N VAL A 226 -8.66 -2.18 19.79
CA VAL A 226 -7.63 -3.17 20.04
C VAL A 226 -7.88 -4.38 19.15
N LEU A 227 -6.87 -4.79 18.39
CA LEU A 227 -6.87 -6.04 17.63
C LEU A 227 -5.80 -6.96 18.21
N GLU A 228 -6.23 -8.10 18.75
CA GLU A 228 -5.33 -9.16 19.19
C GLU A 228 -4.62 -9.83 17.99
N PRO A 229 -3.55 -10.60 18.20
CA PRO A 229 -2.85 -11.30 17.11
C PRO A 229 -3.80 -12.16 16.27
N GLY A 230 -3.72 -12.04 14.95
CA GLY A 230 -4.62 -12.72 14.02
C GLY A 230 -6.07 -12.18 14.00
N GLY A 231 -6.40 -11.19 14.83
CA GLY A 231 -7.74 -10.68 14.98
C GLY A 231 -8.19 -9.76 13.84
N SER A 232 -9.48 -9.80 13.53
CA SER A 232 -10.12 -8.94 12.53
C SER A 232 -11.35 -8.22 13.11
N ARG A 233 -11.66 -7.03 12.58
CA ARG A 233 -12.86 -6.26 12.95
C ARG A 233 -13.42 -5.52 11.74
N THR A 234 -14.74 -5.56 11.60
CA THR A 234 -15.47 -4.72 10.65
C THR A 234 -16.14 -3.57 11.40
N VAL A 235 -15.96 -2.34 10.93
CA VAL A 235 -16.56 -1.13 11.49
C VAL A 235 -17.54 -0.55 10.48
N ASP A 236 -18.77 -0.27 10.92
CA ASP A 236 -19.72 0.54 10.15
C ASP A 236 -19.35 2.01 10.28
N LEU A 237 -18.90 2.65 9.19
CA LEU A 237 -18.52 4.06 9.28
C LEU A 237 -19.72 4.98 9.55
N LYS A 238 -20.96 4.50 9.35
CA LYS A 238 -22.17 5.23 9.75
C LYS A 238 -22.29 5.41 11.26
N GLU A 239 -21.73 4.49 12.05
CA GLU A 239 -21.73 4.60 13.52
C GLU A 239 -20.76 5.69 14.01
N LEU A 240 -19.68 5.93 13.27
CA LEU A 240 -18.68 6.97 13.59
C LEU A 240 -19.07 8.33 13.01
N ALA A 241 -19.58 8.35 11.79
CA ALA A 241 -19.85 9.57 11.03
C ALA A 241 -21.08 9.39 10.13
N PRO A 242 -22.31 9.56 10.63
CA PRO A 242 -23.52 9.24 9.86
C PRO A 242 -23.85 10.21 8.72
N SER A 243 -23.40 11.47 8.83
CA SER A 243 -23.82 12.59 7.97
C SER A 243 -22.97 12.89 6.73
N PRO A 244 -21.66 12.58 6.64
CA PRO A 244 -20.84 12.97 5.49
C PRO A 244 -21.35 12.39 4.17
N LEU A 245 -21.40 13.24 3.14
CA LEU A 245 -21.62 12.83 1.73
C LEU A 245 -20.35 12.32 1.07
N VAL A 246 -19.21 12.93 1.41
CA VAL A 246 -17.85 12.54 1.02
C VAL A 246 -17.00 12.52 2.28
N MET A 247 -15.98 11.67 2.29
CA MET A 247 -15.08 11.57 3.43
C MET A 247 -13.68 11.11 3.03
N ALA A 248 -12.74 11.35 3.95
CA ALA A 248 -11.46 10.69 4.01
C ALA A 248 -11.32 10.06 5.38
N VAL A 249 -10.73 8.88 5.43
CA VAL A 249 -10.50 8.12 6.66
C VAL A 249 -9.00 7.89 6.79
N GLU A 250 -8.44 8.29 7.93
CA GLU A 250 -7.12 7.88 8.35
C GLU A 250 -7.26 6.78 9.41
N VAL A 251 -6.72 5.61 9.11
CA VAL A 251 -6.55 4.53 10.08
C VAL A 251 -5.11 4.57 10.54
N ARG A 252 -4.86 5.00 11.78
CA ARG A 252 -3.51 5.07 12.36
C ARG A 252 -3.38 4.12 13.54
N THR A 253 -2.18 3.64 13.80
CA THR A 253 -1.88 2.76 14.93
C THR A 253 -1.00 3.48 15.95
N ALA A 254 -1.33 3.35 17.23
CA ALA A 254 -0.45 3.78 18.32
C ALA A 254 0.65 2.74 18.57
N THR A 255 0.32 1.45 18.42
CA THR A 255 1.26 0.33 18.49
C THR A 255 0.86 -0.75 17.48
N GLY A 256 1.86 -1.46 16.95
CA GLY A 256 1.64 -2.52 15.96
C GLY A 256 1.40 -1.95 14.56
N ARG A 257 0.83 -2.78 13.68
CA ARG A 257 0.40 -2.43 12.32
C ARG A 257 -0.89 -3.17 12.01
N VAL A 258 -1.70 -2.62 11.14
CA VAL A 258 -2.94 -3.27 10.70
C VAL A 258 -3.13 -3.12 9.21
N THR A 259 -3.85 -4.05 8.62
CA THR A 259 -4.43 -3.85 7.30
C THR A 259 -5.71 -3.06 7.43
N ALA A 260 -5.96 -2.15 6.50
CA ALA A 260 -7.18 -1.36 6.44
C ALA A 260 -7.68 -1.28 4.99
N ALA A 261 -8.96 -1.60 4.78
CA ALA A 261 -9.62 -1.46 3.50
C ALA A 261 -11.09 -1.11 3.71
N ALA A 262 -11.67 -0.28 2.84
CA ALA A 262 -13.09 0.06 2.93
C ALA A 262 -13.84 -0.38 1.68
N ARG A 263 -15.03 -0.95 1.85
CA ARG A 263 -15.96 -1.23 0.76
C ARG A 263 -17.11 -0.24 0.82
N ALA A 264 -17.45 0.37 -0.32
CA ALA A 264 -18.55 1.30 -0.44
C ALA A 264 -19.64 0.73 -1.37
N ILE A 265 -20.84 0.51 -0.84
CA ILE A 265 -22.03 0.10 -1.61
C ILE A 265 -22.90 1.35 -1.80
N MET A 266 -22.98 1.85 -3.02
CA MET A 266 -23.65 3.12 -3.29
C MET A 266 -25.17 3.03 -3.13
N ASN A 267 -25.75 4.03 -2.47
CA ASN A 267 -27.19 4.13 -2.29
C ASN A 267 -27.94 4.14 -3.63
N GLY A 268 -29.13 3.54 -3.66
CA GLY A 268 -29.97 3.46 -4.86
C GLY A 268 -29.47 2.44 -5.90
N GLY A 269 -28.61 1.50 -5.52
CA GLY A 269 -28.11 0.45 -6.42
C GLY A 269 -27.19 0.99 -7.51
N ARG A 270 -26.38 2.00 -7.17
CA ARG A 270 -25.45 2.68 -8.10
C ARG A 270 -24.07 2.03 -8.18
N GLY A 271 -23.96 0.79 -7.74
CA GLY A 271 -22.72 0.02 -7.79
C GLY A 271 -22.06 -0.21 -6.44
N VAL A 272 -20.95 -0.94 -6.50
CA VAL A 272 -20.10 -1.25 -5.35
C VAL A 272 -18.65 -1.33 -5.81
N ASP A 273 -17.75 -0.75 -5.04
CA ASP A 273 -16.31 -1.00 -5.21
C ASP A 273 -15.59 -0.82 -3.87
N TRP A 274 -14.31 -1.15 -3.85
CA TRP A 274 -13.42 -0.89 -2.74
C TRP A 274 -12.74 0.48 -2.87
N LEU A 275 -12.42 1.09 -1.74
CA LEU A 275 -11.57 2.28 -1.69
C LEU A 275 -10.11 1.82 -1.64
N PRO A 276 -9.28 2.10 -2.65
CA PRO A 276 -7.86 1.79 -2.58
C PRO A 276 -7.18 2.62 -1.49
N ALA A 277 -6.14 2.04 -0.88
CA ALA A 277 -5.24 2.80 -0.01
C ALA A 277 -4.58 3.93 -0.81
N ALA A 278 -4.78 5.16 -0.36
CA ALA A 278 -4.13 6.33 -0.93
C ALA A 278 -2.67 6.42 -0.45
N ALA A 279 -1.82 7.01 -1.30
CA ALA A 279 -0.50 7.45 -0.89
C ALA A 279 -0.61 8.44 0.28
N ALA A 280 0.45 8.49 1.09
CA ALA A 280 0.52 9.39 2.24
C ALA A 280 0.30 10.86 1.82
N PRO A 281 -0.24 11.71 2.71
CA PRO A 281 -0.45 13.13 2.43
C PRO A 281 0.83 13.79 1.90
N ALA A 282 0.71 14.51 0.78
CA ALA A 282 1.84 15.17 0.12
C ALA A 282 1.41 16.48 -0.54
N THR A 283 2.37 17.40 -0.72
CA THR A 283 2.15 18.67 -1.45
C THR A 283 2.05 18.47 -2.97
N ARG A 284 2.41 17.27 -3.45
CA ARG A 284 2.21 16.84 -4.83
C ARG A 284 1.64 15.44 -4.84
N VAL A 285 0.44 15.27 -5.38
CA VAL A 285 -0.27 14.00 -5.45
C VAL A 285 -0.60 13.68 -6.90
N VAL A 286 -0.35 12.43 -7.31
CA VAL A 286 -0.77 11.92 -8.62
C VAL A 286 -1.89 10.92 -8.43
N VAL A 287 -3.06 11.18 -9.03
CA VAL A 287 -4.19 10.24 -9.08
C VAL A 287 -4.20 9.60 -10.47
N PRO A 288 -3.62 8.40 -10.63
CA PRO A 288 -3.61 7.72 -11.93
C PRO A 288 -4.93 7.00 -12.20
N GLY A 289 -5.06 6.50 -13.43
CA GLY A 289 -6.06 5.47 -13.70
C GLY A 289 -7.46 5.96 -13.95
N VAL A 290 -7.66 7.24 -14.27
CA VAL A 290 -9.00 7.77 -14.58
C VAL A 290 -9.49 7.09 -15.86
N PRO A 291 -10.54 6.27 -15.81
CA PRO A 291 -10.96 5.50 -16.96
C PRO A 291 -11.62 6.41 -18.00
N GLY A 292 -11.31 6.18 -19.28
CA GLY A 292 -12.00 6.82 -20.40
C GLY A 292 -13.47 6.39 -20.53
N GLY A 293 -14.18 6.93 -21.51
CA GLY A 293 -15.60 6.67 -21.79
C GLY A 293 -16.56 7.73 -21.25
N GLY A 294 -17.87 7.45 -21.26
CA GLY A 294 -18.88 8.34 -20.64
C GLY A 294 -18.98 8.18 -19.12
N GLY A 295 -19.87 8.95 -18.49
CA GLY A 295 -20.15 8.84 -17.04
C GLY A 295 -19.46 9.91 -16.19
N LYS A 296 -19.77 9.92 -14.89
CA LYS A 296 -19.29 10.95 -13.96
C LYS A 296 -17.88 10.66 -13.47
N ARG A 297 -17.01 11.68 -13.46
CA ARG A 297 -15.67 11.65 -12.86
C ARG A 297 -15.66 12.69 -11.77
N GLU A 298 -15.42 12.27 -10.55
CA GLU A 298 -15.50 13.14 -9.38
C GLU A 298 -14.20 13.02 -8.59
N LEU A 299 -13.42 14.09 -8.57
CA LEU A 299 -12.20 14.19 -7.77
C LEU A 299 -12.58 14.49 -6.34
N LEU A 300 -12.02 13.73 -5.41
CA LEU A 300 -12.16 13.91 -3.98
C LEU A 300 -10.80 14.34 -3.42
N VAL A 301 -10.74 15.47 -2.72
CA VAL A 301 -9.50 15.99 -2.13
C VAL A 301 -9.72 16.27 -0.66
N ALA A 302 -8.86 15.70 0.18
CA ALA A 302 -8.84 15.90 1.62
C ALA A 302 -7.59 16.68 2.02
N SER A 303 -7.76 17.68 2.88
CA SER A 303 -6.64 18.36 3.54
C SER A 303 -6.64 18.03 5.02
N PRO A 304 -5.62 17.30 5.54
CA PRO A 304 -5.43 17.13 6.98
C PRO A 304 -4.89 18.39 7.67
N ALA A 305 -4.58 19.46 6.92
CA ALA A 305 -4.02 20.67 7.49
C ALA A 305 -5.06 21.45 8.32
N GLU A 306 -4.59 22.19 9.33
CA GLU A 306 -5.41 23.09 10.15
C GLU A 306 -5.69 24.44 9.49
N VAL A 307 -5.29 24.59 8.21
CA VAL A 307 -5.48 25.80 7.42
C VAL A 307 -6.06 25.46 6.05
N ASP A 308 -6.82 26.40 5.49
CA ASP A 308 -7.36 26.28 4.15
C ASP A 308 -6.23 26.06 3.14
N THR A 309 -6.49 25.15 2.20
CA THR A 309 -5.49 24.63 1.27
C THR A 309 -5.95 24.87 -0.15
N LEU A 310 -5.19 25.68 -0.89
CA LEU A 310 -5.42 25.87 -2.32
C LEU A 310 -4.68 24.79 -3.12
N VAL A 311 -5.43 24.03 -3.91
CA VAL A 311 -4.92 22.90 -4.70
C VAL A 311 -5.02 23.22 -6.19
N GLU A 312 -3.88 23.26 -6.88
CA GLU A 312 -3.82 23.31 -8.34
C GLU A 312 -4.07 21.92 -8.93
N VAL A 313 -4.99 21.81 -9.89
CA VAL A 313 -5.34 20.55 -10.57
C VAL A 313 -4.97 20.59 -12.04
N LYS A 314 -4.07 19.69 -12.45
CA LYS A 314 -3.69 19.45 -13.85
C LYS A 314 -4.17 18.07 -14.31
N VAL A 315 -4.72 18.00 -15.52
CA VAL A 315 -5.16 16.76 -16.16
C VAL A 315 -4.15 16.36 -17.22
N LEU A 316 -3.73 15.10 -17.18
CA LEU A 316 -2.89 14.47 -18.18
C LEU A 316 -3.76 13.52 -19.00
N THR A 317 -3.69 13.61 -20.32
CA THR A 317 -4.38 12.74 -21.27
C THR A 317 -3.38 12.21 -22.33
N PRO A 318 -3.80 11.35 -23.27
CA PRO A 318 -2.97 10.98 -24.41
C PRO A 318 -2.58 12.17 -25.29
N ASP A 319 -3.40 13.22 -25.34
CA ASP A 319 -3.19 14.37 -26.23
C ASP A 319 -2.33 15.47 -25.59
N GLY A 320 -2.39 15.61 -24.26
CA GLY A 320 -1.85 16.80 -23.61
C GLY A 320 -1.89 16.76 -22.10
N THR A 321 -1.17 17.70 -21.49
CA THR A 321 -1.46 18.16 -20.13
C THR A 321 -2.10 19.53 -20.19
N TYR A 322 -3.16 19.75 -19.43
CA TYR A 322 -3.84 21.03 -19.35
C TYR A 322 -4.50 21.23 -17.98
N ALA A 323 -4.77 22.48 -17.63
CA ALA A 323 -5.59 22.82 -16.46
C ALA A 323 -7.08 22.85 -16.86
N LEU A 324 -7.95 22.43 -15.94
CA LEU A 324 -9.38 22.40 -16.19
C LEU A 324 -9.99 23.77 -16.06
N LYS A 325 -10.52 24.31 -17.17
CA LYS A 325 -11.11 25.66 -17.17
C LYS A 325 -12.19 25.82 -16.07
N GLY A 326 -11.97 26.76 -15.16
CA GLY A 326 -12.86 27.07 -14.03
C GLY A 326 -12.77 26.08 -12.85
N ARG A 327 -11.80 25.16 -12.88
CA ARG A 327 -11.51 24.13 -11.86
C ARG A 327 -10.00 23.91 -11.73
N GLU A 328 -9.20 24.89 -12.14
CA GLU A 328 -7.73 24.86 -12.08
C GLU A 328 -7.24 24.94 -10.64
N LEU A 329 -7.98 25.68 -9.82
CA LEU A 329 -7.71 25.90 -8.40
C LEU A 329 -8.92 25.43 -7.60
N VAL A 330 -8.68 24.56 -6.64
CA VAL A 330 -9.69 24.00 -5.74
C VAL A 330 -9.36 24.43 -4.33
N ASP A 331 -10.29 25.13 -3.70
CA ASP A 331 -10.20 25.50 -2.30
C ASP A 331 -10.66 24.32 -1.43
N VAL A 332 -9.77 23.84 -0.57
CA VAL A 332 -10.04 22.74 0.38
C VAL A 332 -9.96 23.34 1.78
N PRO A 333 -11.09 23.53 2.48
CA PRO A 333 -11.07 24.06 3.83
C PRO A 333 -10.23 23.19 4.78
N ALA A 334 -9.72 23.82 5.84
CA ALA A 334 -8.97 23.14 6.89
C ALA A 334 -9.67 21.86 7.38
N GLY A 335 -8.93 20.75 7.50
CA GLY A 335 -9.41 19.47 8.01
C GLY A 335 -10.61 18.90 7.24
N SER A 336 -10.82 19.28 5.98
CA SER A 336 -12.05 18.98 5.24
C SER A 336 -11.80 18.19 3.95
N VAL A 337 -12.89 17.68 3.38
CA VAL A 337 -12.91 16.95 2.11
C VAL A 337 -13.84 17.64 1.12
N VAL A 338 -13.33 17.97 -0.06
CA VAL A 338 -14.13 18.56 -1.13
C VAL A 338 -14.27 17.61 -2.31
N SER A 339 -15.36 17.81 -3.06
CA SER A 339 -15.67 17.07 -4.28
C SER A 339 -15.69 18.02 -5.48
N VAL A 340 -15.05 17.61 -6.58
CA VAL A 340 -14.98 18.37 -7.83
C VAL A 340 -15.36 17.48 -8.99
N ASP A 341 -16.47 17.82 -9.66
CA ASP A 341 -16.86 17.16 -10.91
C ASP A 341 -15.84 17.49 -12.00
N LEU A 342 -15.26 16.49 -12.66
CA LEU A 342 -14.31 16.62 -13.77
C LEU A 342 -14.88 16.12 -15.10
N SER A 343 -16.13 15.67 -15.11
CA SER A 343 -16.73 14.91 -16.22
C SER A 343 -16.66 15.63 -17.56
N THR A 344 -17.00 16.93 -17.57
CA THR A 344 -17.00 17.75 -18.79
C THR A 344 -15.60 18.11 -19.27
N GLY A 345 -14.63 18.17 -18.36
CA GLY A 345 -13.29 18.64 -18.68
C GLY A 345 -12.34 17.55 -19.15
N ILE A 346 -12.51 16.31 -18.70
CA ILE A 346 -11.72 15.15 -19.16
C ILE A 346 -12.21 14.65 -20.54
N GLY A 347 -13.48 14.94 -20.89
CA GLY A 347 -14.01 14.64 -22.22
C GLY A 347 -14.07 13.16 -22.58
N GLY A 348 -14.07 12.28 -21.57
CA GLY A 348 -14.09 10.83 -21.76
C GLY A 348 -12.78 10.21 -22.23
N GLN A 349 -11.66 10.95 -22.19
CA GLN A 349 -10.33 10.40 -22.40
C GLN A 349 -9.86 9.64 -21.15
N PRO A 350 -9.03 8.58 -21.29
CA PRO A 350 -8.27 8.07 -20.16
C PRO A 350 -7.33 9.17 -19.65
N ALA A 351 -7.22 9.29 -18.32
CA ALA A 351 -6.49 10.40 -17.73
C ALA A 351 -5.76 10.04 -16.43
N ALA A 352 -4.90 10.95 -16.02
CA ALA A 352 -4.35 11.04 -14.68
C ALA A 352 -4.43 12.49 -14.21
N LEU A 353 -4.48 12.69 -12.89
CA LEU A 353 -4.51 14.02 -12.29
C LEU A 353 -3.21 14.27 -11.54
N VAL A 354 -2.66 15.47 -11.67
CA VAL A 354 -1.55 15.94 -10.85
C VAL A 354 -2.07 17.12 -10.03
N LEU A 355 -2.06 16.95 -8.71
CA LEU A 355 -2.47 17.94 -7.74
C LEU A 355 -1.22 18.53 -7.10
N THR A 356 -1.18 19.86 -6.95
CA THR A 356 -0.07 20.57 -6.28
C THR A 356 -0.63 21.61 -5.30
N SER A 357 -0.05 21.68 -4.11
CA SER A 357 -0.52 22.54 -3.02
C SER A 357 0.64 22.95 -2.10
N GLU A 358 0.41 23.98 -1.27
CA GLU A 358 1.39 24.45 -0.29
C GLU A 358 1.41 23.59 0.99
N THR A 359 0.31 22.91 1.30
CA THR A 359 0.18 21.97 2.41
C THR A 359 -0.08 20.55 1.89
N PRO A 360 0.20 19.50 2.68
CA PRO A 360 -0.08 18.13 2.28
C PRO A 360 -1.57 17.87 2.06
N VAL A 361 -1.91 17.16 0.99
CA VAL A 361 -3.28 16.69 0.68
C VAL A 361 -3.29 15.20 0.38
N VAL A 362 -4.47 14.59 0.49
CA VAL A 362 -4.76 13.23 0.01
C VAL A 362 -5.86 13.33 -1.02
N ALA A 363 -5.79 12.53 -2.09
CA ALA A 363 -6.80 12.57 -3.13
C ALA A 363 -7.22 11.19 -3.60
N GLY A 364 -8.43 11.12 -4.15
CA GLY A 364 -8.95 9.98 -4.88
C GLY A 364 -9.94 10.42 -5.93
N LEU A 365 -10.45 9.48 -6.71
CA LEU A 365 -11.45 9.78 -7.74
C LEU A 365 -12.50 8.67 -7.81
N ALA A 366 -13.76 9.08 -7.88
CA ALA A 366 -14.88 8.21 -8.20
C ALA A 366 -15.18 8.28 -9.70
N ALA A 367 -15.28 7.12 -10.34
CA ALA A 367 -15.67 6.96 -11.74
C ALA A 367 -16.99 6.19 -11.81
N THR A 368 -18.04 6.82 -12.37
CA THR A 368 -19.34 6.18 -12.54
C THR A 368 -19.48 5.65 -13.97
N GLY A 369 -19.78 4.35 -14.11
CA GLY A 369 -20.03 3.70 -15.39
C GLY A 369 -21.30 4.22 -16.08
N THR A 370 -21.39 4.04 -17.40
CA THR A 370 -22.58 4.43 -18.18
C THR A 370 -23.67 3.37 -18.13
N GLY A 371 -24.94 3.77 -18.34
CA GLY A 371 -26.07 2.85 -18.42
C GLY A 371 -27.28 3.27 -17.59
N LYS A 372 -28.35 2.48 -17.64
CA LYS A 372 -29.57 2.69 -16.85
C LYS A 372 -29.34 2.36 -15.37
N LYS A 373 -28.47 1.38 -15.11
CA LYS A 373 -27.99 1.01 -13.78
C LYS A 373 -26.47 1.20 -13.80
N PRO A 374 -25.96 2.36 -13.39
CA PRO A 374 -24.52 2.60 -13.37
C PRO A 374 -23.85 1.79 -12.26
N ASP A 375 -22.57 1.50 -12.45
CA ASP A 375 -21.66 1.00 -11.42
C ASP A 375 -20.70 2.12 -11.01
N VAL A 376 -19.94 1.94 -9.93
CA VAL A 376 -18.93 2.89 -9.48
C VAL A 376 -17.58 2.20 -9.38
N ALA A 377 -16.50 2.93 -9.63
CA ALA A 377 -15.15 2.53 -9.27
C ALA A 377 -14.41 3.65 -8.55
N PHE A 378 -13.44 3.29 -7.71
CA PHE A 378 -12.60 4.24 -7.01
C PHE A 378 -11.12 4.04 -7.35
N THR A 379 -10.41 5.15 -7.53
CA THR A 379 -8.94 5.19 -7.59
C THR A 379 -8.44 6.17 -6.52
N ALA A 380 -7.17 6.10 -6.18
CA ALA A 380 -6.56 6.92 -5.15
C ALA A 380 -5.24 7.54 -5.65
N GLY A 381 -4.77 8.56 -4.95
CA GLY A 381 -3.42 9.06 -5.10
C GLY A 381 -2.41 7.92 -4.90
N ALA A 382 -1.41 7.81 -5.78
CA ALA A 382 -0.48 6.70 -5.79
C ALA A 382 0.97 7.17 -5.85
N ALA A 383 1.87 6.30 -5.39
CA ALA A 383 3.31 6.45 -5.59
C ALA A 383 3.71 5.99 -7.00
N PRO A 384 4.86 6.44 -7.54
CA PRO A 384 5.39 5.91 -8.78
C PRO A 384 5.79 4.43 -8.62
N ILE A 385 5.70 3.68 -9.72
CA ILE A 385 6.03 2.24 -9.76
C ILE A 385 7.53 2.00 -10.02
N ASP A 386 8.41 2.82 -9.43
CA ASP A 386 9.86 2.81 -9.73
C ASP A 386 10.54 1.46 -9.48
N LEU A 387 9.97 0.64 -8.59
CA LEU A 387 10.43 -0.73 -8.28
C LEU A 387 9.72 -1.81 -9.10
N GLY A 388 8.91 -1.40 -10.09
CA GLY A 388 7.94 -2.24 -10.76
C GLY A 388 6.58 -2.25 -10.09
N SER A 389 5.60 -2.91 -10.70
CA SER A 389 4.30 -3.22 -10.13
C SER A 389 3.86 -4.57 -10.65
N VAL A 390 3.18 -5.34 -9.81
CA VAL A 390 2.51 -6.58 -10.19
C VAL A 390 1.01 -6.37 -10.02
N VAL A 391 0.18 -7.04 -10.83
CA VAL A 391 -1.28 -6.97 -10.72
C VAL A 391 -1.83 -8.37 -10.91
N ALA A 392 -2.43 -8.97 -9.88
CA ALA A 392 -3.10 -10.26 -10.01
C ALA A 392 -4.50 -10.12 -10.61
N ASP A 393 -4.95 -11.19 -11.27
CA ASP A 393 -6.32 -11.38 -11.74
C ASP A 393 -6.80 -10.34 -12.77
N ASN A 394 -6.16 -10.33 -13.93
CA ASN A 394 -6.62 -9.66 -15.14
C ASN A 394 -7.44 -10.63 -16.00
N ARG A 395 -8.39 -10.08 -16.74
CA ARG A 395 -9.27 -10.81 -17.64
C ARG A 395 -9.57 -9.96 -18.87
N THR A 396 -9.21 -10.48 -20.02
CA THR A 396 -9.56 -9.87 -21.30
C THR A 396 -10.17 -10.95 -22.17
N ASP A 397 -11.44 -10.76 -22.54
CA ASP A 397 -12.20 -11.59 -23.48
C ASP A 397 -13.27 -10.73 -24.16
N GLY A 398 -14.12 -11.35 -25.00
CA GLY A 398 -15.15 -10.63 -25.76
C GLY A 398 -16.19 -9.84 -24.95
N LYS A 399 -16.25 -9.98 -23.61
CA LYS A 399 -17.17 -9.22 -22.74
C LYS A 399 -16.49 -8.46 -21.60
N ARG A 400 -15.31 -8.93 -21.16
CA ARG A 400 -14.53 -8.37 -20.05
C ARG A 400 -13.25 -7.76 -20.58
N GLY A 401 -12.94 -6.54 -20.17
CA GLY A 401 -11.70 -5.87 -20.53
C GLY A 401 -10.82 -5.65 -19.30
N SER A 402 -9.51 -5.91 -19.45
CA SER A 402 -8.49 -5.39 -18.53
C SER A 402 -7.51 -4.54 -19.32
N ARG A 403 -7.20 -3.36 -18.79
CA ARG A 403 -6.24 -2.43 -19.40
C ARG A 403 -5.45 -1.67 -18.35
N LEU A 404 -4.23 -1.30 -18.70
CA LEU A 404 -3.42 -0.40 -17.89
C LEU A 404 -3.61 1.03 -18.40
N VAL A 405 -3.83 1.97 -17.49
CA VAL A 405 -3.79 3.41 -17.78
C VAL A 405 -2.57 3.96 -17.08
N LEU A 406 -1.50 4.18 -17.86
CA LEU A 406 -0.17 4.57 -17.36
C LEU A 406 0.08 6.05 -17.63
N ALA A 407 0.68 6.76 -16.68
CA ALA A 407 0.96 8.18 -16.75
C ALA A 407 2.45 8.44 -16.48
N ALA A 408 3.04 9.34 -17.25
CA ALA A 408 4.42 9.80 -17.05
C ALA A 408 4.40 11.33 -16.88
N PRO A 409 4.17 11.86 -15.66
CA PRO A 409 3.87 13.27 -15.45
C PRO A 409 5.05 14.22 -15.67
N GLU A 410 6.29 13.71 -15.56
CA GLU A 410 7.50 14.53 -15.49
C GLU A 410 8.40 14.36 -16.71
N ALA A 411 8.84 13.13 -16.97
CA ALA A 411 9.72 12.77 -18.07
C ALA A 411 9.16 11.56 -18.84
N GLU A 412 9.78 11.20 -19.95
CA GLU A 412 9.39 10.02 -20.74
C GLU A 412 9.45 8.77 -19.86
N GLY A 413 8.34 8.04 -19.75
CA GLY A 413 8.26 6.76 -19.07
C GLY A 413 8.53 5.62 -20.05
N LYS A 414 9.29 4.61 -19.65
CA LYS A 414 9.56 3.40 -20.43
C LYS A 414 9.37 2.20 -19.52
N VAL A 415 8.47 1.30 -19.89
CA VAL A 415 8.19 0.09 -19.10
C VAL A 415 8.20 -1.15 -19.97
N SER A 416 8.63 -2.26 -19.40
CA SER A 416 8.40 -3.61 -19.91
C SER A 416 7.16 -4.19 -19.24
N VAL A 417 6.30 -4.83 -20.02
CA VAL A 417 5.07 -5.48 -19.55
C VAL A 417 5.14 -6.96 -19.87
N GLN A 418 5.09 -7.78 -18.83
CA GLN A 418 5.13 -9.23 -18.91
C GLN A 418 3.79 -9.80 -18.43
N VAL A 419 3.16 -10.64 -19.25
CA VAL A 419 1.94 -11.36 -18.89
C VAL A 419 2.33 -12.70 -18.27
N LEU A 420 1.74 -13.02 -17.12
CA LEU A 420 1.93 -14.29 -16.43
C LEU A 420 0.61 -15.06 -16.43
N PRO A 421 0.43 -16.04 -17.34
CA PRO A 421 -0.79 -16.81 -17.41
C PRO A 421 -0.92 -17.74 -16.20
N ARG A 422 -2.15 -18.22 -15.96
CA ARG A 422 -2.40 -19.28 -14.97
C ARG A 422 -1.82 -20.63 -15.41
N SER A 423 -1.81 -20.88 -16.72
CA SER A 423 -1.35 -22.12 -17.35
C SER A 423 -0.74 -21.85 -18.71
N GLY A 424 0.20 -22.70 -19.12
CA GLY A 424 0.98 -22.50 -20.34
C GLY A 424 2.16 -21.55 -20.11
N ASP A 425 2.94 -21.36 -21.17
CA ASP A 425 4.14 -20.53 -21.12
C ASP A 425 3.77 -19.04 -21.15
N ALA A 426 4.50 -18.25 -20.38
CA ALA A 426 4.38 -16.80 -20.42
C ALA A 426 4.83 -16.28 -21.80
N PRO A 427 4.02 -15.44 -22.48
CA PRO A 427 4.46 -14.81 -23.73
C PRO A 427 5.66 -13.90 -23.47
N GLU A 428 6.40 -13.50 -24.50
CA GLU A 428 7.52 -12.55 -24.33
C GLU A 428 7.02 -11.20 -23.78
N ALA A 429 7.82 -10.59 -22.91
CA ALA A 429 7.55 -9.23 -22.45
C ALA A 429 7.59 -8.25 -23.63
N PHE A 430 6.75 -7.22 -23.57
CA PHE A 430 6.76 -6.15 -24.56
C PHE A 430 7.02 -4.81 -23.90
N GLU A 431 7.84 -3.99 -24.55
CA GLU A 431 8.18 -2.65 -24.08
C GLU A 431 7.20 -1.62 -24.61
N LEU A 432 6.94 -0.59 -23.79
CA LEU A 432 6.15 0.55 -24.20
C LEU A 432 6.71 1.85 -23.63
N GLY A 433 6.78 2.86 -24.49
CA GLY A 433 7.07 4.24 -24.11
C GLY A 433 5.79 5.03 -23.82
N ILE A 434 5.89 5.94 -22.86
CA ILE A 434 4.87 6.92 -22.46
C ILE A 434 5.55 8.28 -22.58
N ALA A 435 5.06 9.12 -23.48
CA ALA A 435 5.62 10.45 -23.66
C ALA A 435 5.53 11.28 -22.37
N ALA A 436 6.46 12.20 -22.17
CA ALA A 436 6.45 13.10 -21.02
C ALA A 436 5.15 13.90 -20.95
N SER A 437 4.62 14.06 -19.73
CA SER A 437 3.36 14.75 -19.45
C SER A 437 2.19 14.20 -20.28
N ARG A 438 2.09 12.87 -20.38
CA ARG A 438 1.02 12.15 -21.08
C ARG A 438 0.54 10.91 -20.33
N VAL A 439 -0.61 10.42 -20.77
CA VAL A 439 -1.19 9.13 -20.41
C VAL A 439 -1.17 8.19 -21.62
N LYS A 440 -0.92 6.91 -21.37
CA LYS A 440 -1.05 5.83 -22.36
C LYS A 440 -1.95 4.74 -21.81
N GLU A 441 -3.01 4.45 -22.55
CA GLU A 441 -3.86 3.30 -22.28
C GLU A 441 -3.32 2.08 -23.05
N VAL A 442 -3.12 0.98 -22.33
CA VAL A 442 -2.54 -0.26 -22.86
C VAL A 442 -3.55 -1.38 -22.64
N LYS A 443 -4.11 -1.89 -23.74
CA LYS A 443 -4.99 -3.06 -23.68
C LYS A 443 -4.15 -4.29 -23.38
N LEU A 444 -4.57 -5.07 -22.39
CA LEU A 444 -3.92 -6.35 -22.09
C LEU A 444 -4.41 -7.42 -23.06
N PRO A 445 -3.56 -8.40 -23.43
CA PRO A 445 -3.92 -9.41 -24.41
C PRO A 445 -5.07 -10.29 -23.91
N GLU A 446 -5.81 -10.86 -24.86
CA GLU A 446 -6.75 -11.95 -24.56
C GLU A 446 -5.96 -13.20 -24.18
N MET A 447 -6.36 -13.82 -23.07
CA MET A 447 -5.74 -15.03 -22.54
C MET A 447 -6.83 -16.03 -22.17
N ASP A 448 -6.50 -17.32 -22.21
CA ASP A 448 -7.39 -18.34 -21.65
C ASP A 448 -7.38 -18.25 -20.12
N GLY A 449 -8.51 -17.81 -19.56
CA GLY A 449 -8.66 -17.58 -18.13
C GLY A 449 -8.01 -16.29 -17.62
N SER A 450 -7.81 -16.23 -16.30
CA SER A 450 -7.18 -15.09 -15.64
C SER A 450 -5.67 -15.13 -15.77
N PHE A 451 -5.04 -13.96 -15.78
CA PHE A 451 -3.59 -13.81 -15.82
C PHE A 451 -3.12 -12.68 -14.91
N ALA A 452 -1.87 -12.72 -14.49
CA ALA A 452 -1.21 -11.60 -13.82
C ALA A 452 -0.41 -10.77 -14.83
N VAL A 453 -0.09 -9.55 -14.45
CA VAL A 453 0.78 -8.67 -15.23
C VAL A 453 1.87 -8.12 -14.33
N VAL A 454 3.11 -8.16 -14.81
CA VAL A 454 4.27 -7.51 -14.22
C VAL A 454 4.63 -6.32 -15.11
N VAL A 455 4.76 -5.14 -14.50
CA VAL A 455 5.15 -3.89 -15.16
C VAL A 455 6.44 -3.43 -14.53
N LEU A 456 7.53 -3.37 -15.31
CA LEU A 456 8.85 -2.96 -14.82
C LEU A 456 9.33 -1.71 -15.56
N PRO A 457 9.63 -0.60 -14.87
CA PRO A 457 10.34 0.51 -15.48
C PRO A 457 11.70 0.09 -16.02
N LEU A 458 12.02 0.54 -17.22
CA LEU A 458 13.31 0.30 -17.87
C LEU A 458 14.36 1.30 -17.36
N PRO A 459 15.66 0.95 -17.40
CA PRO A 459 16.73 1.88 -17.06
C PRO A 459 16.62 3.20 -17.84
N GLY A 460 16.70 4.33 -17.13
CA GLY A 460 16.54 5.66 -17.70
C GLY A 460 15.10 6.12 -17.92
N SER A 461 14.10 5.33 -17.51
CA SER A 461 12.70 5.78 -17.45
C SER A 461 12.50 6.90 -16.45
N GLY A 462 11.68 7.88 -16.79
CA GLY A 462 11.07 8.78 -15.82
C GLY A 462 10.06 8.05 -14.89
N PRO A 463 9.57 8.71 -13.83
CA PRO A 463 8.62 8.12 -12.90
C PRO A 463 7.30 7.80 -13.62
N VAL A 464 6.87 6.55 -13.51
CA VAL A 464 5.60 6.07 -14.08
C VAL A 464 4.60 5.82 -12.98
N TYR A 465 3.37 6.28 -13.19
CA TYR A 465 2.22 6.02 -12.34
C TYR A 465 1.20 5.23 -13.17
N GLY A 466 0.29 4.51 -12.53
CA GLY A 466 -0.75 3.85 -13.30
C GLY A 466 -1.84 3.25 -12.47
N ALA A 467 -2.86 2.74 -13.15
CA ALA A 467 -3.84 1.84 -12.57
C ALA A 467 -4.23 0.77 -13.58
N ARG A 468 -4.70 -0.37 -13.08
CA ARG A 468 -5.52 -1.29 -13.88
C ARG A 468 -6.96 -0.80 -13.85
N VAL A 469 -7.58 -0.73 -15.03
CA VAL A 469 -9.03 -0.63 -15.19
C VAL A 469 -9.55 -1.97 -15.65
N MET A 470 -10.52 -2.51 -14.92
CA MET A 470 -11.33 -3.65 -15.39
C MET A 470 -12.75 -3.19 -15.63
N ASP A 471 -13.35 -3.65 -16.73
CA ASP A 471 -14.74 -3.37 -17.02
C ASP A 471 -15.44 -4.53 -17.73
N GLU A 472 -16.76 -4.55 -17.59
CA GLU A 472 -17.61 -5.54 -18.22
C GLU A 472 -18.93 -4.91 -18.65
N ARG A 473 -19.32 -5.18 -19.90
CA ARG A 473 -20.65 -4.80 -20.39
C ARG A 473 -21.71 -5.76 -19.83
N ILE A 474 -22.57 -5.25 -18.96
CA ILE A 474 -23.71 -5.97 -18.39
C ILE A 474 -25.03 -5.44 -18.97
N LYS A 475 -26.12 -6.19 -18.80
CA LYS A 475 -27.42 -5.95 -19.45
C LYS A 475 -27.92 -4.48 -19.37
N ASP A 476 -27.71 -3.83 -18.22
CA ASP A 476 -28.25 -2.49 -17.93
C ASP A 476 -27.16 -1.41 -17.77
N GLY A 477 -25.88 -1.71 -18.06
CA GLY A 477 -24.79 -0.73 -17.92
C GLY A 477 -23.38 -1.28 -18.09
N LEU A 478 -22.40 -0.47 -17.73
CA LEU A 478 -20.99 -0.83 -17.65
C LEU A 478 -20.62 -1.05 -16.18
N ALA A 479 -20.22 -2.27 -15.83
CA ALA A 479 -19.58 -2.55 -14.55
C ALA A 479 -18.08 -2.25 -14.67
N LEU A 480 -17.46 -1.69 -13.64
CA LEU A 480 -16.06 -1.31 -13.67
C LEU A 480 -15.45 -1.26 -12.28
N THR A 481 -14.15 -1.54 -12.17
CA THR A 481 -13.32 -1.30 -10.98
C THR A 481 -11.97 -0.73 -11.42
N VAL A 482 -11.35 0.08 -10.57
CA VAL A 482 -10.03 0.67 -10.82
C VAL A 482 -9.11 0.32 -9.67
N GLN A 483 -7.91 -0.13 -10.00
CA GLN A 483 -6.90 -0.51 -9.02
C GLN A 483 -5.61 0.26 -9.31
N PRO A 484 -5.24 1.27 -8.51
CA PRO A 484 -3.94 1.91 -8.60
C PRO A 484 -2.82 0.86 -8.60
N LEU A 485 -1.84 1.05 -9.46
CA LEU A 485 -0.61 0.28 -9.39
C LEU A 485 0.16 0.70 -8.15
N ALA A 486 0.86 -0.26 -7.54
CA ALA A 486 1.66 -0.03 -6.36
C ALA A 486 3.05 -0.61 -6.58
N ALA A 487 4.07 0.03 -6.02
CA ALA A 487 5.43 -0.43 -6.11
C ALA A 487 5.53 -1.89 -5.63
N ALA A 488 5.93 -2.79 -6.52
CA ALA A 488 6.27 -4.16 -6.18
C ALA A 488 7.58 -4.12 -5.39
N ARG A 489 7.52 -4.50 -4.12
CA ARG A 489 8.72 -4.57 -3.27
C ARG A 489 9.55 -5.78 -3.70
N MET A 490 10.34 -5.61 -4.74
CA MET A 490 11.25 -6.62 -5.27
C MET A 490 12.53 -6.68 -4.43
N TRP A 491 13.03 -5.50 -4.02
CA TRP A 491 14.26 -5.35 -3.25
C TRP A 491 14.18 -4.12 -2.33
N ALA A 492 15.04 -4.10 -1.32
CA ALA A 492 15.29 -2.95 -0.47
C ALA A 492 16.76 -2.53 -0.57
N LEU A 493 17.02 -1.21 -0.47
CA LEU A 493 18.37 -0.70 -0.33
C LEU A 493 18.77 -0.78 1.14
N VAL A 494 19.72 -1.63 1.46
CA VAL A 494 20.29 -1.71 2.80
C VAL A 494 21.49 -0.76 2.85
N PRO A 495 21.48 0.26 3.72
CA PRO A 495 22.62 1.15 3.87
C PRO A 495 23.85 0.37 4.36
N PRO A 496 25.06 0.90 4.16
CA PRO A 496 26.26 0.34 4.78
C PRO A 496 26.06 0.11 6.27
N ILE A 497 26.07 -1.15 6.68
CA ILE A 497 26.17 -1.49 8.10
C ILE A 497 27.66 -1.52 8.39
N THR A 498 28.12 -0.62 9.26
CA THR A 498 29.46 -0.72 9.84
C THR A 498 29.32 -1.37 11.19
N GLU A 499 30.07 -2.44 11.44
CA GLU A 499 30.18 -2.95 12.80
C GLU A 499 30.93 -1.90 13.62
N SER A 500 30.21 -1.27 14.55
CA SER A 500 30.79 -0.34 15.50
C SER A 500 30.78 -0.97 16.88
N VAL A 501 31.92 -0.94 17.55
CA VAL A 501 32.05 -1.35 18.95
C VAL A 501 31.19 -0.44 19.86
N ALA A 502 30.78 0.74 19.38
CA ALA A 502 29.87 1.64 20.09
C ALA A 502 28.45 1.08 20.28
N THR A 503 28.05 0.05 19.51
CA THR A 503 26.74 -0.60 19.67
C THR A 503 26.74 -1.68 20.76
N VAL A 504 27.93 -2.07 21.26
CA VAL A 504 28.12 -3.15 22.24
C VAL A 504 28.44 -2.63 23.65
N VAL A 505 28.60 -1.32 23.83
CA VAL A 505 28.84 -0.73 25.16
C VAL A 505 27.58 0.05 25.59
N PRO A 506 26.98 -0.30 26.75
CA PRO A 506 25.77 0.36 27.26
C PRO A 506 25.98 1.84 27.61
#